data_AF-A0A0F6MPX8-F1
#
_entry.id   AF-A0A0F6MPX8-F1
#
_cell.length_a   1.000
_cell.length_b   1.000
_cell.length_c   1.000
_cell.angle_alpha   90.00
_cell.angle_beta   90.00
_cell.angle_gamma   90.00
#
_symmetry.space_group_name_H-M   'P 1'
#
loop_
_entity.id
_entity.type
_entity.pdbx_description
1 polymer ?
#
loop_
_entity_poly.entity_id
_entity_poly.type
_entity_poly.pdbx_seq_one_letter_code
_entity_poly.pdbx_strand_id
1 'polypeptide(L)'
;MALLDLDFEKESQRRFWLDELENAKRLLHEIEKAILFLTQKTIEAGGVQEYTIDTGQDRQTVKRADLSSLYVRQKELLSLIDMLESRLRPAGGAVRIGLW
;
A
#
# COMPACT_ATOMS: atom_id res chain seq x y z
N MET A 1 -15.39 37.29 -3.62
CA MET A 1 -14.19 36.46 -3.41
C MET A 1 -14.63 35.13 -2.84
N ALA A 2 -14.93 34.13 -3.68
CA ALA A 2 -15.40 32.81 -3.22
C ALA A 2 -14.95 31.64 -4.13
N LEU A 3 -14.33 31.93 -5.29
CA LEU A 3 -13.86 30.91 -6.23
C LEU A 3 -12.45 30.40 -5.90
N LEU A 4 -11.60 31.23 -5.29
CA LEU A 4 -10.22 30.85 -4.95
C LEU A 4 -10.15 29.85 -3.78
N ASP A 5 -11.07 29.95 -2.81
CA ASP A 5 -11.05 29.10 -1.62
C ASP A 5 -11.42 27.64 -1.94
N LEU A 6 -12.38 27.43 -2.86
CA LEU A 6 -12.82 26.09 -3.28
C LEU A 6 -11.74 25.33 -4.07
N ASP A 7 -10.96 26.03 -4.89
CA ASP A 7 -9.87 25.40 -5.65
C ASP A 7 -8.68 25.06 -4.75
N PHE A 8 -8.41 25.87 -3.73
CA PHE A 8 -7.39 25.58 -2.71
C PHE A 8 -7.77 24.36 -1.83
N GLU A 9 -9.02 24.25 -1.42
CA GLU A 9 -9.52 23.09 -0.67
C GLU A 9 -9.49 21.80 -1.51
N LYS A 10 -9.85 21.86 -2.80
CA LYS A 10 -9.78 20.69 -3.69
C LYS A 10 -8.34 20.25 -3.96
N GLU A 11 -7.43 21.18 -4.17
CA GLU A 11 -6.01 20.89 -4.41
C GLU A 11 -5.34 20.32 -3.15
N SER A 12 -5.64 20.86 -1.97
CA SER A 12 -5.14 20.33 -0.69
C SER A 12 -5.69 18.94 -0.38
N GLN A 13 -6.98 18.68 -0.64
CA GLN A 13 -7.56 17.34 -0.53
C GLN A 13 -6.93 16.36 -1.51
N ARG A 14 -6.70 16.77 -2.76
CA ARG A 14 -6.07 15.91 -3.77
C ARG A 14 -4.66 15.53 -3.38
N ARG A 15 -3.87 16.49 -2.87
CA ARG A 15 -2.50 16.24 -2.36
C ARG A 15 -2.52 15.26 -1.20
N PHE A 16 -3.42 15.43 -0.24
CA PHE A 16 -3.61 14.49 0.86
C PHE A 16 -3.85 13.05 0.35
N TRP A 17 -4.76 12.86 -0.60
CA TRP A 17 -5.03 11.52 -1.15
C TRP A 17 -3.85 10.94 -1.96
N LEU A 18 -3.04 11.80 -2.62
CA LEU A 18 -1.82 11.38 -3.30
C LEU A 18 -0.76 10.89 -2.31
N ASP A 19 -0.58 11.61 -1.21
CA ASP A 19 0.37 11.24 -0.15
C ASP A 19 -0.06 9.92 0.50
N GLU A 20 -1.36 9.73 0.79
CA GLU A 20 -1.90 8.47 1.29
C GLU A 20 -1.67 7.30 0.32
N LEU A 21 -1.83 7.54 -0.99
CA LEU A 21 -1.56 6.53 -2.02
C LEU A 21 -0.07 6.15 -2.06
N GLU A 22 0.83 7.12 -1.98
CA GLU A 22 2.27 6.87 -1.96
C GLU A 22 2.67 6.06 -0.71
N ASN A 23 2.14 6.45 0.45
CA ASN A 23 2.38 5.74 1.71
C ASN A 23 1.88 4.29 1.65
N ALA A 24 0.66 4.07 1.12
CA ALA A 24 0.11 2.73 0.97
C ALA A 24 0.97 1.86 0.03
N LYS A 25 1.45 2.40 -1.09
CA LYS A 25 2.36 1.71 -2.02
C LYS A 25 3.71 1.38 -1.38
N ARG A 26 4.27 2.30 -0.59
CA ARG A 26 5.52 2.08 0.14
C ARG A 26 5.38 0.95 1.16
N LEU A 27 4.30 0.96 1.95
CA LEU A 27 4.03 -0.10 2.93
C LEU A 27 3.81 -1.45 2.25
N LEU A 28 3.07 -1.49 1.13
CA LEU A 28 2.89 -2.71 0.34
C LEU A 28 4.25 -3.29 -0.08
N HIS A 29 5.14 -2.45 -0.59
CA HIS A 29 6.47 -2.87 -1.02
C HIS A 29 7.31 -3.48 0.12
N GLU A 30 7.27 -2.90 1.33
CA GLU A 30 7.96 -3.47 2.49
C GLU A 30 7.36 -4.82 2.93
N ILE A 31 6.04 -4.95 2.90
CA ILE A 31 5.34 -6.22 3.21
C ILE A 31 5.71 -7.30 2.19
N GLU A 32 5.77 -6.96 0.90
CA GLU A 32 6.15 -7.90 -0.16
C GLU A 32 7.60 -8.37 -0.01
N LYS A 33 8.52 -7.48 0.38
CA LYS A 33 9.90 -7.84 0.72
C LYS A 33 9.96 -8.78 1.93
N ALA A 34 9.18 -8.50 2.98
CA ALA A 34 9.09 -9.36 4.15
C ALA A 34 8.57 -10.76 3.80
N ILE A 35 7.50 -10.83 3.00
CA ILE A 35 6.94 -12.10 2.51
C ILE A 35 8.01 -12.87 1.71
N LEU A 36 8.66 -12.22 0.76
CA LEU A 36 9.69 -12.84 -0.09
C LEU A 36 10.86 -13.38 0.74
N PHE A 37 11.35 -12.62 1.72
CA PHE A 37 12.43 -13.05 2.59
C PHE A 37 12.03 -14.27 3.43
N LEU A 38 10.86 -14.22 4.06
CA LEU A 38 10.34 -15.28 4.93
C LEU A 38 9.94 -16.55 4.15
N THR A 39 9.64 -16.43 2.84
CA THR A 39 9.27 -17.55 1.94
C THR A 39 10.46 -18.16 1.20
N GLN A 40 11.51 -17.39 0.88
CA GLN A 40 12.71 -17.92 0.21
C GLN A 40 13.61 -18.67 1.20
N LYS A 41 13.87 -18.10 2.38
CA LYS A 41 14.72 -18.76 3.40
C LYS A 41 14.07 -19.99 4.02
N THR A 42 12.78 -20.19 3.83
CA THR A 42 12.06 -21.39 4.31
C THR A 42 12.57 -22.67 3.65
N ILE A 43 13.15 -22.56 2.45
CA ILE A 43 13.70 -23.69 1.70
C ILE A 43 15.09 -24.08 2.25
N GLU A 44 15.84 -23.14 2.83
CA GLU A 44 17.26 -23.31 3.15
C GLU A 44 17.58 -23.54 4.64
N ALA A 45 16.75 -23.06 5.59
CA ALA A 45 17.06 -23.21 7.00
C ALA A 45 15.80 -23.33 7.89
N GLY A 46 15.66 -24.46 8.57
CA GLY A 46 14.59 -24.78 9.53
C GLY A 46 14.60 -23.97 10.83
N GLY A 47 15.14 -22.74 10.83
CA GLY A 47 15.18 -21.85 11.99
C GLY A 47 13.99 -20.88 12.06
N VAL A 48 13.83 -20.21 13.21
CA VAL A 48 12.90 -19.09 13.37
C VAL A 48 13.41 -17.91 12.56
N GLN A 49 12.66 -17.52 11.53
CA GLN A 49 12.99 -16.42 10.64
C GLN A 49 12.21 -15.17 11.05
N GLU A 50 12.95 -14.08 11.21
CA GLU A 50 12.43 -12.77 11.58
C GLU A 50 12.87 -11.75 10.53
N TYR A 51 11.98 -10.84 10.18
CA TYR A 51 12.23 -9.73 9.27
C TYR A 51 11.69 -8.45 9.89
N THR A 52 12.42 -7.35 9.78
CA THR A 52 11.97 -6.05 10.28
C THR A 52 11.45 -5.24 9.10
N ILE A 53 10.15 -4.95 9.13
CA ILE A 53 9.49 -3.98 8.25
C ILE A 53 9.76 -2.60 8.85
N ASP A 54 10.43 -1.74 8.10
CA ASP A 54 10.74 -0.36 8.50
C ASP A 54 10.21 0.60 7.45
N THR A 55 9.20 1.38 7.83
CA THR A 55 8.57 2.38 6.95
C THR A 55 9.09 3.80 7.20
N GLY A 56 10.06 3.95 8.12
CA GLY A 56 10.55 5.24 8.62
C GLY A 56 9.63 5.88 9.67
N GLN A 57 8.32 5.58 9.65
CA GLN A 57 7.36 6.01 10.67
C GLN A 57 7.06 4.92 11.69
N ASP A 58 7.00 3.67 11.24
CA ASP A 58 6.75 2.50 12.08
C ASP A 58 7.76 1.39 11.80
N ARG A 59 8.11 0.65 12.85
CA ARG A 59 9.07 -0.46 12.81
C ARG A 59 8.40 -1.68 13.43
N GLN A 60 8.13 -2.69 12.60
CA GLN A 60 7.51 -3.93 13.03
C GLN A 60 8.42 -5.11 12.70
N THR A 61 8.76 -5.91 13.71
CA THR A 61 9.41 -7.20 13.50
C THR A 61 8.33 -8.26 13.28
N VAL A 62 8.40 -8.94 12.15
CA VAL A 62 7.47 -10.00 11.74
C VAL A 62 8.21 -11.32 11.61
N LYS A 63 7.55 -12.41 12.00
CA LYS A 63 8.10 -13.76 11.94
C LYS A 63 7.39 -14.57 10.86
N ARG A 64 7.94 -15.75 10.57
CA ARG A 64 7.29 -16.71 9.67
C ARG A 64 5.84 -17.05 10.07
N ALA A 65 5.54 -17.15 11.37
CA ALA A 65 4.18 -17.40 11.86
C ALA A 65 3.18 -16.33 11.42
N ASP A 66 3.67 -15.11 11.17
CA ASP A 66 2.87 -13.95 10.76
C ASP A 66 2.67 -13.87 9.25
N LEU A 67 3.20 -14.82 8.45
CA LEU A 67 3.05 -14.82 6.98
C LEU A 67 1.59 -14.75 6.55
N SER A 68 0.69 -15.47 7.24
CA SER A 68 -0.74 -15.43 6.95
C SER A 68 -1.30 -14.02 7.12
N SER A 69 -0.98 -13.36 8.24
CA SER A 69 -1.34 -11.97 8.52
C SER A 69 -0.74 -10.99 7.50
N LEU A 70 0.50 -11.22 7.05
CA LEU A 70 1.14 -10.41 6.01
C LEU A 70 0.42 -10.51 4.67
N TYR A 71 0.00 -11.71 4.25
CA TYR A 71 -0.79 -11.89 3.03
C TYR A 71 -2.18 -11.25 3.10
N VAL A 72 -2.84 -11.31 4.28
CA VAL A 72 -4.10 -10.60 4.51
C VAL A 72 -3.88 -9.10 4.34
N ARG A 73 -2.86 -8.55 5.00
CA ARG A 73 -2.54 -7.13 4.93
C ARG A 73 -2.11 -6.66 3.54
N GLN A 74 -1.42 -7.51 2.77
CA GLN A 74 -1.11 -7.27 1.36
C GLN A 74 -2.38 -7.08 0.54
N LYS A 75 -3.37 -7.98 0.69
CA LYS A 75 -4.65 -7.90 -0.03
C LYS A 75 -5.46 -6.66 0.35
N GLU A 76 -5.48 -6.32 1.64
CA GLU A 76 -6.13 -5.11 2.15
C GLU A 76 -5.48 -3.85 1.55
N LEU A 77 -4.14 -3.79 1.50
CA LEU A 77 -3.42 -2.66 0.91
C LEU A 77 -3.65 -2.53 -0.59
N LEU A 78 -3.65 -3.63 -1.33
CA LEU A 78 -4.01 -3.61 -2.76
C LEU A 78 -5.42 -3.04 -2.97
N SER A 79 -6.39 -3.47 -2.15
CA SER A 79 -7.76 -2.96 -2.22
C SER A 79 -7.85 -1.47 -1.87
N LEU A 80 -7.08 -1.02 -0.87
CA LEU A 80 -7.00 0.38 -0.48
C LEU A 80 -6.37 1.24 -1.59
N ILE A 81 -5.29 0.74 -2.22
CA ILE A 81 -4.63 1.40 -3.35
C ILE A 81 -5.63 1.55 -4.51
N ASP A 82 -6.36 0.49 -4.88
CA ASP A 82 -7.37 0.55 -5.95
C ASP A 82 -8.46 1.61 -5.66
N MET A 83 -8.88 1.71 -4.39
CA MET A 83 -9.85 2.71 -3.95
C MET A 83 -9.28 4.14 -4.06
N LEU A 84 -8.04 4.35 -3.60
CA LEU A 84 -7.35 5.64 -3.64
C LEU A 84 -7.09 6.08 -5.08
N GLU A 85 -6.64 5.19 -5.95
CA GLU A 85 -6.44 5.44 -7.37
C GLU A 85 -7.76 5.78 -8.08
N SER A 86 -8.85 5.09 -7.73
CA SER A 86 -10.18 5.39 -8.25
C SER A 86 -10.67 6.77 -7.80
N ARG A 87 -10.37 7.18 -6.56
CA ARG A 87 -10.72 8.50 -6.01
C ARG A 87 -9.90 9.63 -6.63
N LEU A 88 -8.64 9.37 -6.97
CA LEU A 88 -7.74 10.32 -7.59
C LEU A 88 -7.94 10.44 -9.11
N ARG A 89 -8.66 9.49 -9.72
CA ARG A 89 -9.00 9.54 -11.14
C ARG A 89 -9.91 10.76 -11.37
N PRO A 90 -9.58 11.65 -12.33
CA PRO A 90 -10.45 12.77 -12.65
C PRO A 90 -11.82 12.22 -13.09
N ALA A 91 -12.89 12.79 -12.51
CA ALA A 91 -14.27 12.45 -12.84
C ALA A 91 -14.55 12.78 -14.31
N GLY A 92 -14.23 11.86 -15.22
CA GLY A 92 -14.33 12.10 -16.65
C GLY A 92 -13.82 10.99 -17.57
N GLY A 93 -13.61 9.76 -17.08
CA GLY A 93 -13.12 8.67 -17.93
C GLY A 93 -13.75 7.34 -17.57
N ALA A 94 -14.79 6.96 -18.32
CA ALA A 94 -15.31 5.60 -18.33
C ALA A 94 -14.16 4.60 -18.51
N VAL A 95 -13.94 3.77 -17.48
CA VAL A 95 -12.98 2.67 -17.57
C VAL A 95 -13.65 1.56 -18.37
N ARG A 96 -13.35 1.51 -19.67
CA ARG A 96 -13.58 0.29 -20.44
C ARG A 96 -12.63 -0.77 -19.88
N ILE A 97 -13.17 -1.73 -19.15
CA ILE A 97 -12.50 -2.98 -18.81
C ILE A 97 -12.28 -3.70 -20.15
N GLY A 98 -11.08 -3.60 -20.71
CA GLY A 98 -10.62 -4.43 -21.80
C GLY A 98 -9.89 -5.63 -21.22
N LEU A 99 -10.60 -6.75 -21.09
CA LEU A 99 -10.03 -8.08 -20.86
C LEU A 99 -9.45 -8.58 -22.21
N TRP A 100 -8.14 -8.81 -22.30
CA TRP A 100 -7.51 -9.74 -23.25
C TRP A 100 -6.31 -10.40 -22.57
#